data_AF-E7C633-F1
#
_entry.id   AF-E7C633-F1
#
_cell.length_a   1.000
_cell.length_b   1.000
_cell.length_c   1.000
_cell.angle_alpha   90.00
_cell.angle_beta   90.00
_cell.angle_gamma   90.00
#
_symmetry.space_group_name_H-M   'P 1'
#
loop_
_entity.id
_entity.type
_entity.pdbx_description
1 polymer ?
#
loop_
_entity_poly.entity_id
_entity_poly.type
_entity_poly.pdbx_seq_one_letter_code
_entity_poly.pdbx_strand_id
1 'polypeptide(L)'
;MTDLDQAQQPATSTRRKIARYLLLSLLFVLLSGASLGGIWWWRTSQAVQRTNDKNKKSDKADKKALEKDKLEPTNGGNEREISHPLDPAIDFARHILDKFRSRVHDYSAMMIKQERKEGQLYPRTTMFTKVREQRGNDGQSPQPLSVYVRFDDPPAQRGREVIWVEGQNEGNLIVHEGGLLGFKRLLLEPTGVLAMAGSRYPITDAGIERLLEKMFARTLRDRDSGGQCELQFEEDATFGSCEGVRIVITHPTPDAGFDFYRAEVEIDPENFSYLRYAAYDWPTESEPEGQLIEEYIYRQVQINPGLTDSDFDPDNPLYKFP
;
A
#
# COMPACT_ATOMS: atom_id res chain seq x y z
N MET A 1 25.63 -11.43 57.78
CA MET A 1 25.61 -10.05 58.31
C MET A 1 26.47 -9.22 57.36
N THR A 2 25.88 -8.72 56.26
CA THR A 2 25.37 -7.32 56.09
C THR A 2 26.52 -6.29 56.13
N ASP A 3 26.71 -5.37 55.19
CA ASP A 3 25.97 -4.96 54.01
C ASP A 3 26.85 -4.04 53.15
N LEU A 4 26.54 -4.02 51.84
CA LEU A 4 26.58 -2.93 50.85
C LEU A 4 27.51 -1.71 51.04
N ASP A 5 28.35 -1.46 50.02
CA ASP A 5 28.62 -0.10 49.56
C ASP A 5 28.70 -0.08 48.01
N GLN A 6 27.62 0.40 47.38
CA GLN A 6 27.55 0.62 45.93
C GLN A 6 27.79 2.11 45.65
N ALA A 7 28.84 2.38 44.88
CA ALA A 7 29.14 3.69 44.35
C ALA A 7 28.12 4.13 43.29
N GLN A 8 27.65 5.36 43.45
CA GLN A 8 26.63 6.05 42.67
C GLN A 8 27.29 6.96 41.62
N GLN A 9 26.88 6.90 40.34
CA GLN A 9 27.18 7.93 39.33
C GLN A 9 25.92 8.32 38.52
N PRO A 10 25.79 9.60 38.06
CA PRO A 10 24.49 10.21 37.84
C PRO A 10 23.95 10.16 36.40
N ALA A 11 22.66 9.85 36.28
CA ALA A 11 21.88 9.78 35.04
C ALA A 11 21.37 11.17 34.56
N THR A 12 22.26 12.04 34.07
CA THR A 12 21.85 13.39 33.60
C THR A 12 22.29 13.78 32.18
N SER A 13 23.04 12.96 31.45
CA SER A 13 23.52 13.33 30.10
C SER A 13 22.61 12.92 28.93
N THR A 14 21.72 11.93 29.12
CA THR A 14 20.91 11.36 28.02
C THR A 14 19.63 12.18 27.73
N ARG A 15 18.99 12.77 28.75
CA ARG A 15 17.74 13.54 28.59
C ARG A 15 17.92 14.85 27.80
N ARG A 16 19.09 15.50 27.89
CA ARG A 16 19.39 16.74 27.15
C ARG A 16 19.69 16.51 25.66
N LYS A 17 20.12 15.30 25.28
CA LYS A 17 20.37 14.94 23.87
C LYS A 17 19.06 14.66 23.13
N ILE A 18 18.11 13.96 23.76
CA ILE A 18 16.80 13.62 23.16
C ILE A 18 15.94 14.88 22.93
N ALA A 19 15.97 15.85 23.85
CA ALA A 19 15.24 17.11 23.71
C ALA A 19 15.80 18.01 22.57
N ARG A 20 17.08 17.88 22.20
CA ARG A 20 17.69 18.62 21.08
C ARG A 20 17.30 18.06 19.72
N TYR A 21 17.09 16.75 19.59
CA TYR A 21 16.63 16.13 18.33
C TYR A 21 15.17 16.48 18.01
N LEU A 22 14.28 16.55 19.02
CA LEU A 22 12.88 16.91 18.85
C LEU A 22 12.65 18.39 18.46
N LEU A 23 13.58 19.28 18.81
CA LEU A 23 13.50 20.70 18.44
C LEU A 23 14.08 20.99 17.05
N LEU A 24 15.05 20.19 16.59
CA LEU A 24 15.67 20.33 15.27
C LEU A 24 14.81 19.76 14.13
N SER A 25 13.99 18.73 14.40
CA SER A 25 13.03 18.18 13.43
C SER A 25 11.86 19.12 13.13
N LEU A 26 11.58 20.11 13.99
CA LEU A 26 10.55 21.13 13.80
C LEU A 26 11.03 22.36 13.01
N LEU A 27 12.35 22.56 12.86
CA LEU A 27 12.92 23.79 12.30
C LEU A 27 13.43 23.67 10.86
N PHE A 28 13.46 22.48 10.27
CA PHE A 28 13.87 22.27 8.87
C PHE A 28 12.71 22.16 7.86
N VAL A 29 11.46 22.17 8.32
CA VAL A 29 10.25 22.05 7.47
C VAL A 29 9.93 23.36 6.69
N LEU A 30 10.71 24.44 6.87
CA LEU A 30 10.40 25.74 6.27
C LEU A 30 11.20 26.12 5.02
N LEU A 31 12.06 25.26 4.48
CA LEU A 31 12.90 25.62 3.32
C LEU A 31 13.04 24.50 2.27
N SER A 32 11.92 24.11 1.65
CA SER A 32 11.86 23.79 0.21
C SER A 32 10.42 23.48 -0.21
N GLY A 33 9.78 24.46 -0.82
CA GLY A 33 8.52 24.26 -1.54
C GLY A 33 8.75 23.64 -2.91
N ALA A 34 7.86 22.74 -3.31
CA ALA A 34 7.12 22.73 -4.58
C ALA A 34 6.58 21.31 -4.83
N SER A 35 5.31 21.18 -4.53
CA SER A 35 4.42 20.05 -4.72
C SER A 35 4.27 19.64 -6.20
N LEU A 36 4.65 18.40 -6.53
CA LEU A 36 4.29 17.75 -7.80
C LEU A 36 3.41 16.49 -7.64
N GLY A 37 3.14 16.04 -6.41
CA GLY A 37 2.34 14.83 -6.16
C GLY A 37 0.84 14.96 -6.52
N GLY A 38 0.26 16.16 -6.43
CA GLY A 38 -1.18 16.36 -6.62
C GLY A 38 -1.65 16.40 -8.08
N ILE A 39 -0.82 16.92 -9.00
CA ILE A 39 -1.14 17.00 -10.43
C ILE A 39 -1.01 15.62 -11.10
N TRP A 40 -0.13 14.77 -10.55
CA TRP A 40 0.11 13.41 -11.04
C TRP A 40 -1.12 12.51 -10.86
N TRP A 41 -1.83 12.63 -9.73
CA TRP A 41 -3.02 11.82 -9.42
C TRP A 41 -4.31 12.26 -10.16
N TRP A 42 -4.45 13.54 -10.52
CA TRP A 42 -5.60 14.02 -11.32
C TRP A 42 -5.54 13.56 -12.78
N ARG A 43 -4.34 13.32 -13.34
CA ARG A 43 -4.18 12.77 -14.70
C ARG A 43 -4.43 11.26 -14.75
N THR A 44 -4.15 10.51 -13.67
CA THR A 44 -4.31 9.05 -13.63
C THR A 44 -5.76 8.60 -13.55
N SER A 45 -6.63 9.34 -12.87
CA SER A 45 -8.07 9.01 -12.83
C SER A 45 -8.75 9.08 -14.20
N GLN A 46 -8.32 10.01 -15.06
CA GLN A 46 -8.82 10.12 -16.42
C GLN A 46 -8.32 9.01 -17.36
N ALA A 47 -7.11 8.48 -17.15
CA ALA A 47 -6.58 7.39 -17.97
C ALA A 47 -7.38 6.10 -17.75
N VAL A 48 -7.62 5.73 -16.48
CA VAL A 48 -8.40 4.53 -16.12
C VAL A 48 -9.85 4.60 -16.61
N GLN A 49 -10.50 5.76 -16.50
CA GLN A 49 -11.86 5.94 -17.03
C GLN A 49 -11.90 5.84 -18.56
N ARG A 50 -10.91 6.41 -19.26
CA ARG A 50 -10.81 6.32 -20.74
C ARG A 50 -10.56 4.88 -21.22
N THR A 51 -9.81 4.07 -20.47
CA THR A 51 -9.58 2.65 -20.82
C THR A 51 -10.86 1.82 -20.61
N ASN A 52 -11.58 2.05 -19.51
CA ASN A 52 -12.87 1.39 -19.27
C ASN A 52 -13.93 1.76 -20.31
N ASP A 53 -14.00 3.04 -20.73
CA ASP A 53 -14.93 3.47 -21.78
C ASP A 53 -14.55 2.94 -23.17
N LYS A 54 -13.26 2.76 -23.45
CA LYS A 54 -12.78 2.13 -24.69
C LYS A 54 -13.09 0.63 -24.73
N ASN A 55 -12.83 -0.09 -23.64
CA ASN A 55 -13.14 -1.53 -23.56
C ASN A 55 -14.66 -1.78 -23.66
N LYS A 56 -15.49 -0.96 -23.01
CA LYS A 56 -16.95 -1.06 -23.11
C LYS A 56 -17.51 -0.74 -24.51
N LYS A 57 -16.80 0.10 -25.28
CA LYS A 57 -17.13 0.37 -26.70
C LYS A 57 -16.62 -0.73 -27.63
N SER A 58 -15.46 -1.33 -27.34
CA SER A 58 -14.91 -2.51 -28.06
C SER A 58 -15.87 -3.68 -27.94
N ASP A 59 -16.22 -4.09 -26.72
CA ASP A 59 -17.11 -5.24 -26.47
C ASP A 59 -18.49 -5.11 -27.15
N LYS A 60 -18.98 -3.88 -27.30
CA LYS A 60 -20.25 -3.58 -27.96
C LYS A 60 -20.13 -3.54 -29.50
N ALA A 61 -18.97 -3.18 -30.03
CA ALA A 61 -18.66 -3.25 -31.45
C ALA A 61 -18.37 -4.69 -31.88
N ASP A 62 -17.62 -5.44 -31.07
CA ASP A 62 -17.24 -6.83 -31.31
C ASP A 62 -18.46 -7.76 -31.27
N LYS A 63 -19.39 -7.55 -30.32
CA LYS A 63 -20.69 -8.27 -30.32
C LYS A 63 -21.58 -7.96 -31.52
N LYS A 64 -21.43 -6.78 -32.15
CA LYS A 64 -22.21 -6.38 -33.33
C LYS A 64 -21.54 -6.84 -34.63
N ALA A 65 -20.23 -7.07 -34.62
CA ALA A 65 -19.47 -7.65 -35.72
C ALA A 65 -19.61 -9.18 -35.75
N LEU A 66 -19.69 -9.84 -34.60
CA LEU A 66 -19.82 -11.31 -34.48
C LEU A 66 -21.14 -11.87 -35.03
N GLU A 67 -22.17 -11.05 -35.19
CA GLU A 67 -23.47 -11.47 -35.75
C GLU A 67 -23.52 -11.34 -37.29
N LYS A 68 -22.49 -10.75 -37.91
CA LYS A 68 -22.52 -10.38 -39.34
C LYS A 68 -21.55 -11.13 -40.26
N ASP A 69 -20.69 -12.00 -39.74
CA ASP A 69 -19.68 -12.66 -40.56
C ASP A 69 -19.67 -14.18 -40.32
N LYS A 70 -20.56 -14.86 -41.06
CA LYS A 70 -20.54 -16.31 -41.24
C LYS A 70 -20.46 -16.55 -42.75
N LEU A 71 -19.26 -16.52 -43.35
CA LEU A 71 -18.86 -17.33 -44.50
C LEU A 71 -17.42 -17.03 -44.97
N GLU A 72 -16.63 -18.11 -45.00
CA GLU A 72 -15.37 -18.38 -45.72
C GLU A 72 -14.01 -18.07 -45.07
N PRO A 73 -13.05 -19.03 -45.09
CA PRO A 73 -11.75 -18.88 -44.46
C PRO A 73 -10.73 -18.31 -45.46
N THR A 74 -10.05 -17.24 -45.07
CA THR A 74 -8.80 -16.83 -45.73
C THR A 74 -7.63 -17.05 -44.78
N ASN A 75 -6.72 -17.88 -45.27
CA ASN A 75 -5.45 -18.26 -44.69
C ASN A 75 -4.45 -17.10 -44.89
N GLY A 76 -3.80 -16.62 -43.82
CA GLY A 76 -2.66 -15.72 -43.97
C GLY A 76 -2.36 -14.86 -42.73
N GLY A 77 -1.29 -15.21 -42.01
CA GLY A 77 -0.61 -14.32 -41.07
C GLY A 77 -0.56 -14.82 -39.64
N ASN A 78 0.33 -15.79 -39.37
CA ASN A 78 0.78 -16.10 -38.01
C ASN A 78 1.76 -15.01 -37.56
N GLU A 79 1.26 -13.80 -37.30
CA GLU A 79 1.99 -12.82 -36.49
C GLU A 79 1.97 -13.38 -35.06
N ARG A 80 3.07 -14.02 -34.65
CA ARG A 80 3.30 -14.27 -33.24
C ARG A 80 3.39 -12.91 -32.57
N GLU A 81 2.30 -12.45 -31.99
CA GLU A 81 2.27 -11.30 -31.10
C GLU A 81 3.41 -11.51 -30.09
N ILE A 82 4.45 -10.68 -30.18
CA ILE A 82 5.60 -10.77 -29.27
C ILE A 82 5.07 -10.33 -27.92
N SER A 83 4.68 -11.30 -27.09
CA SER A 83 4.21 -11.07 -25.73
C SER A 83 5.32 -10.37 -24.93
N HIS A 84 4.95 -9.29 -24.26
CA HIS A 84 5.86 -8.51 -23.45
C HIS A 84 6.27 -9.34 -22.21
N PRO A 85 7.52 -9.23 -21.71
CA PRO A 85 7.97 -10.02 -20.55
C PRO A 85 7.09 -9.87 -19.30
N LEU A 86 6.39 -8.75 -19.16
CA LEU A 86 5.49 -8.46 -18.04
C LEU A 86 4.05 -8.95 -18.22
N ASP A 87 3.65 -9.45 -19.40
CA ASP A 87 2.29 -9.92 -19.64
C ASP A 87 1.84 -10.98 -18.61
N PRO A 88 2.66 -11.98 -18.23
CA PRO A 88 2.27 -12.96 -17.20
C PRO A 88 1.99 -12.32 -15.84
N ALA A 89 2.77 -11.32 -15.44
CA ALA A 89 2.57 -10.60 -14.17
C ALA A 89 1.30 -9.73 -14.21
N ILE A 90 0.97 -9.15 -15.36
CA ILE A 90 -0.25 -8.35 -15.58
C ILE A 90 -1.49 -9.24 -15.51
N ASP A 91 -1.46 -10.39 -16.16
CA ASP A 91 -2.57 -11.35 -16.15
C ASP A 91 -2.81 -11.89 -14.74
N PHE A 92 -1.73 -12.26 -14.04
CA PHE A 92 -1.80 -12.67 -12.65
C PHE A 92 -2.36 -11.58 -11.74
N ALA A 93 -1.83 -10.35 -11.82
CA ALA A 93 -2.28 -9.23 -10.99
C ALA A 93 -3.76 -8.90 -11.23
N ARG A 94 -4.23 -8.97 -12.48
CA ARG A 94 -5.65 -8.81 -12.83
C ARG A 94 -6.50 -9.92 -12.20
N HIS A 95 -6.11 -11.18 -12.40
CA HIS A 95 -6.81 -12.33 -11.85
C HIS A 95 -6.93 -12.24 -10.32
N ILE A 96 -5.83 -11.92 -9.63
CA ILE A 96 -5.78 -11.81 -8.18
C ILE A 96 -6.60 -10.63 -7.65
N LEU A 97 -6.57 -9.48 -8.32
CA LEU A 97 -7.40 -8.34 -7.95
C LEU A 97 -8.89 -8.65 -8.09
N ASP A 98 -9.30 -9.32 -9.17
CA ASP A 98 -10.69 -9.73 -9.37
C ASP A 98 -11.12 -10.82 -8.35
N LYS A 99 -10.23 -11.78 -8.05
CA LYS A 99 -10.43 -12.79 -7.00
C LYS A 99 -10.57 -12.15 -5.62
N PHE A 100 -9.76 -11.14 -5.29
CA PHE A 100 -9.87 -10.41 -4.03
C PHE A 100 -11.21 -9.67 -3.93
N ARG A 101 -11.57 -8.90 -4.96
CA ARG A 101 -12.83 -8.12 -5.00
C ARG A 101 -14.08 -8.98 -4.84
N SER A 102 -14.08 -10.18 -5.42
CA SER A 102 -15.21 -11.12 -5.37
C SER A 102 -15.32 -11.89 -4.06
N ARG A 103 -14.24 -11.99 -3.27
CA ARG A 103 -14.19 -12.83 -2.06
C ARG A 103 -14.03 -12.07 -0.75
N VAL A 104 -13.47 -10.87 -0.79
CA VAL A 104 -13.12 -10.10 0.40
C VAL A 104 -13.96 -8.83 0.47
N HIS A 105 -14.78 -8.74 1.52
CA HIS A 105 -15.62 -7.59 1.84
C HIS A 105 -15.05 -6.81 3.02
N ASP A 106 -14.46 -7.52 3.98
CA ASP A 106 -13.71 -6.94 5.08
C ASP A 106 -12.60 -7.90 5.53
N TYR A 107 -11.62 -7.37 6.27
CA TYR A 107 -10.60 -8.20 6.89
C TYR A 107 -9.94 -7.49 8.06
N SER A 108 -9.28 -8.27 8.91
CA SER A 108 -8.26 -7.78 9.83
C SER A 108 -6.91 -8.41 9.53
N ALA A 109 -5.83 -7.70 9.84
CA ALA A 109 -4.47 -8.17 9.58
C ALA A 109 -3.46 -7.54 10.53
N MET A 110 -2.34 -8.23 10.73
CA MET A 110 -1.11 -7.58 11.18
C MET A 110 -0.36 -7.05 9.95
N MET A 111 -0.18 -5.74 9.90
CA MET A 111 0.57 -5.07 8.85
C MET A 111 1.95 -4.66 9.37
N ILE A 112 2.99 -4.96 8.59
CA ILE A 112 4.32 -4.39 8.79
C ILE A 112 4.60 -3.43 7.64
N LYS A 113 5.16 -2.28 7.96
CA LYS A 113 5.42 -1.20 7.03
C LYS A 113 6.83 -0.65 7.24
N GLN A 114 7.56 -0.43 6.16
CA GLN A 114 8.82 0.33 6.18
C GLN A 114 8.94 1.15 4.91
N GLU A 115 9.26 2.44 5.02
CA GLU A 115 9.27 3.36 3.89
C GLU A 115 10.48 4.28 3.95
N ARG A 116 11.02 4.61 2.78
CA ARG A 116 11.96 5.69 2.57
C ARG A 116 11.22 6.90 1.99
N LYS A 117 11.40 8.05 2.63
CA LYS A 117 10.85 9.33 2.17
C LYS A 117 11.91 10.41 2.36
N GLU A 118 12.12 11.22 1.33
CA GLU A 118 13.13 12.30 1.31
C GLU A 118 14.54 11.79 1.69
N GLY A 119 14.93 10.63 1.14
CA GLY A 119 16.23 9.99 1.38
C GLY A 119 16.36 9.28 2.72
N GLN A 120 15.44 9.48 3.67
CA GLN A 120 15.48 8.84 4.99
C GLN A 120 14.62 7.58 5.04
N LEU A 121 15.22 6.46 5.43
CA LEU A 121 14.49 5.23 5.76
C LEU A 121 13.89 5.36 7.16
N TYR A 122 12.57 5.25 7.26
CA TYR A 122 11.86 5.31 8.53
C TYR A 122 11.93 3.96 9.27
N PRO A 123 11.74 3.95 10.60
CA PRO A 123 11.68 2.71 11.36
C PRO A 123 10.59 1.78 10.84
N ARG A 124 10.90 0.48 10.84
CA ARG A 124 9.91 -0.57 10.60
C ARG A 124 8.79 -0.45 11.63
N THR A 125 7.57 -0.39 11.16
CA THR A 125 6.36 -0.17 11.96
C THR A 125 5.48 -1.40 11.90
N THR A 126 5.04 -1.90 13.06
CA THR A 126 4.08 -3.01 13.17
C THR A 126 2.74 -2.46 13.63
N MET A 127 1.68 -2.82 12.91
CA MET A 127 0.33 -2.30 13.11
C MET A 127 -0.68 -3.45 13.06
N PHE A 128 -1.75 -3.32 13.83
CA PHE A 128 -2.97 -4.08 13.61
C PHE A 128 -3.93 -3.24 12.77
N THR A 129 -4.51 -3.82 11.73
CA THR A 129 -5.40 -3.12 10.80
C THR A 129 -6.73 -3.84 10.67
N LYS A 130 -7.82 -3.08 10.59
CA LYS A 130 -9.12 -3.52 10.13
C LYS A 130 -9.49 -2.72 8.89
N VAL A 131 -9.93 -3.38 7.83
CA VAL A 131 -10.34 -2.72 6.59
C VAL A 131 -11.66 -3.33 6.15
N ARG A 132 -12.62 -2.47 5.84
CA ARG A 132 -13.88 -2.85 5.21
C ARG A 132 -13.93 -2.18 3.85
N GLU A 133 -13.95 -3.01 2.82
CA GLU A 133 -13.81 -2.56 1.44
C GLU A 133 -15.08 -1.88 0.96
N GLN A 134 -14.92 -0.95 0.02
CA GLN A 134 -16.07 -0.36 -0.63
C GLN A 134 -16.75 -1.41 -1.51
N ARG A 135 -17.97 -1.79 -1.12
CA ARG A 135 -18.79 -2.76 -1.85
C ARG A 135 -20.21 -2.21 -1.97
N GLY A 136 -20.80 -2.38 -3.15
CA GLY A 136 -22.18 -2.00 -3.42
C GLY A 136 -23.06 -3.23 -3.61
N ASN A 137 -24.29 -3.15 -3.11
CA ASN A 137 -25.37 -4.03 -3.53
C ASN A 137 -26.30 -3.23 -4.44
N ASP A 138 -26.90 -3.90 -5.43
CA ASP A 138 -27.88 -3.26 -6.31
C ASP A 138 -29.00 -2.62 -5.47
N GLY A 139 -29.18 -1.30 -5.63
CA GLY A 139 -30.24 -0.53 -4.97
C GLY A 139 -29.96 -0.06 -3.55
N GLN A 140 -28.76 -0.29 -2.99
CA GLN A 140 -28.33 0.30 -1.70
C GLN A 140 -27.15 1.25 -1.90
N SER A 141 -27.00 2.23 -1.01
CA SER A 141 -25.78 3.03 -0.97
C SER A 141 -24.60 2.11 -0.69
N PRO A 142 -23.50 2.20 -1.47
CA PRO A 142 -22.34 1.35 -1.24
C PRO A 142 -21.79 1.59 0.16
N GLN A 143 -21.38 0.50 0.82
CA GLN A 143 -20.69 0.58 2.09
C GLN A 143 -19.38 1.34 1.87
N PRO A 144 -19.03 2.35 2.69
CA PRO A 144 -17.83 3.14 2.47
C PRO A 144 -16.58 2.33 2.79
N LEU A 145 -15.49 2.60 2.06
CA LEU A 145 -14.17 2.13 2.49
C LEU A 145 -13.90 2.66 3.90
N SER A 146 -13.65 1.76 4.83
CA SER A 146 -13.45 2.07 6.24
C SER A 146 -12.15 1.42 6.72
N VAL A 147 -11.30 2.19 7.38
CA VAL A 147 -9.96 1.77 7.80
C VAL A 147 -9.77 2.12 9.27
N TYR A 148 -9.39 1.13 10.07
CA TYR A 148 -8.87 1.32 11.42
C TYR A 148 -7.43 0.78 11.49
N VAL A 149 -6.55 1.54 12.12
CA VAL A 149 -5.14 1.18 12.32
C VAL A 149 -4.76 1.42 13.78
N ARG A 150 -4.16 0.43 14.42
CA ARG A 150 -3.50 0.56 15.71
C ARG A 150 -2.01 0.30 15.56
N PHE A 151 -1.19 1.19 16.10
CA PHE A 151 0.26 1.09 16.04
C PHE A 151 0.79 0.36 17.28
N ASP A 152 1.52 -0.74 17.07
CA ASP A 152 2.04 -1.59 18.14
C ASP A 152 3.56 -1.38 18.37
N ASP A 153 4.30 -1.05 17.32
CA ASP A 153 5.75 -0.74 17.35
C ASP A 153 6.12 0.19 16.18
N PRO A 154 7.13 1.10 16.29
CA PRO A 154 8.07 1.32 17.39
C PRO A 154 7.46 1.96 18.65
N PRO A 155 8.17 2.00 19.80
CA PRO A 155 7.69 2.63 21.02
C PRO A 155 7.21 4.08 20.85
N ALA A 156 7.79 4.82 19.90
CA ALA A 156 7.40 6.20 19.61
C ALA A 156 6.00 6.34 18.98
N GLN A 157 5.44 5.26 18.41
CA GLN A 157 4.12 5.23 17.78
C GLN A 157 3.12 4.35 18.55
N ARG A 158 3.61 3.58 19.53
CA ARG A 158 2.81 2.59 20.26
C ARG A 158 1.57 3.22 20.90
N GLY A 159 0.42 2.60 20.65
CA GLY A 159 -0.87 3.02 21.19
C GLY A 159 -1.55 4.11 20.39
N ARG A 160 -0.94 4.62 19.32
CA ARG A 160 -1.66 5.44 18.35
C ARG A 160 -2.76 4.61 17.68
N GLU A 161 -3.93 5.20 17.54
CA GLU A 161 -5.07 4.65 16.82
C GLU A 161 -5.58 5.65 15.79
N VAL A 162 -5.96 5.16 14.63
CA VAL A 162 -6.43 5.98 13.51
C VAL A 162 -7.67 5.33 12.91
N ILE A 163 -8.71 6.13 12.71
CA ILE A 163 -9.93 5.73 12.00
C ILE A 163 -10.12 6.67 10.80
N TRP A 164 -10.42 6.10 9.65
CA TRP A 164 -10.88 6.84 8.48
C TRP A 164 -12.04 6.11 7.83
N VAL A 165 -13.11 6.83 7.50
CA VAL A 165 -14.27 6.30 6.79
C VAL A 165 -14.56 7.22 5.63
N GLU A 166 -14.58 6.66 4.43
CA GLU A 166 -14.82 7.41 3.20
C GLU A 166 -16.15 8.19 3.28
N GLY A 167 -16.09 9.50 2.99
CA GLY A 167 -17.26 10.38 3.00
C GLY A 167 -17.76 10.81 4.39
N GLN A 168 -17.11 10.40 5.48
CA GLN A 168 -17.45 10.83 6.84
C GLN A 168 -16.44 11.82 7.41
N ASN A 169 -16.78 12.46 8.54
CA ASN A 169 -15.89 13.39 9.28
C ASN A 169 -15.33 14.52 8.41
N GLU A 170 -16.12 15.02 7.46
CA GLU A 170 -15.70 16.03 6.47
C GLU A 170 -14.49 15.57 5.64
N GLY A 171 -14.35 14.25 5.44
CA GLY A 171 -13.23 13.62 4.74
C GLY A 171 -11.99 13.38 5.62
N ASN A 172 -12.00 13.85 6.87
CA ASN A 172 -10.87 13.74 7.78
C ASN A 172 -10.76 12.34 8.41
N LEU A 173 -9.54 11.97 8.76
CA LEU A 173 -9.27 10.85 9.66
C LEU A 173 -9.24 11.34 11.12
N ILE A 174 -9.66 10.46 12.03
CA ILE A 174 -9.64 10.68 13.47
C ILE A 174 -8.42 9.97 14.05
N VAL A 175 -7.54 10.71 14.71
CA VAL A 175 -6.36 10.17 15.39
C VAL A 175 -6.52 10.27 16.90
N HIS A 176 -6.17 9.20 17.59
CA HIS A 176 -5.79 9.19 19.00
C HIS A 176 -4.30 8.86 19.09
N GLU A 177 -3.53 9.70 19.80
CA GLU A 177 -2.11 9.43 20.05
C GLU A 177 -1.89 8.67 21.35
N GLY A 178 -0.87 7.83 21.42
CA GLY A 178 -0.47 7.19 22.66
C GLY A 178 0.16 8.16 23.68
N GLY A 179 0.19 7.75 24.95
CA GLY A 179 0.91 8.47 26.01
C GLY A 179 0.29 9.81 26.39
N LEU A 180 1.14 10.82 26.68
CA LEU A 180 0.69 12.13 27.20
C LEU A 180 -0.15 12.94 26.20
N LEU A 181 -0.13 12.60 24.92
CA LEU A 181 -0.93 13.27 23.89
C LEU A 181 -2.32 12.63 23.67
N GLY A 182 -2.62 11.53 24.36
CA GLY A 182 -3.85 10.76 24.18
C GLY A 182 -5.11 11.34 24.81
N PHE A 183 -5.06 12.54 25.40
CA PHE A 183 -6.21 13.16 26.06
C PHE A 183 -7.25 13.78 25.10
N LYS A 184 -6.96 13.83 23.79
CA LYS A 184 -7.90 14.34 22.79
C LYS A 184 -7.84 13.57 21.48
N ARG A 185 -8.92 13.68 20.70
CA ARG A 185 -8.99 13.27 19.30
C ARG A 185 -8.45 14.39 18.40
N LEU A 186 -7.78 14.04 17.32
CA LEU A 186 -7.37 14.96 16.27
C LEU A 186 -8.11 14.62 14.98
N LEU A 187 -8.66 15.63 14.32
CA LEU A 187 -9.19 15.52 12.96
C LEU A 187 -8.12 16.02 11.99
N LEU A 188 -7.66 15.15 11.10
CA LEU A 188 -6.61 15.48 10.13
C LEU A 188 -7.08 15.18 8.70
N GLU A 189 -6.75 16.07 7.77
CA GLU A 189 -6.93 15.80 6.34
C GLU A 189 -5.99 14.66 5.92
N PRO A 190 -6.45 13.63 5.19
CA PRO A 190 -5.63 12.46 4.84
C PRO A 190 -4.32 12.77 4.11
N THR A 191 -4.30 13.84 3.32
CA THR A 191 -3.15 14.30 2.54
C THR A 191 -2.38 15.44 3.24
N GLY A 192 -2.85 15.89 4.40
CA GLY A 192 -2.23 16.96 5.18
C GLY A 192 -0.88 16.56 5.75
N VAL A 193 -0.01 17.55 5.99
CA VAL A 193 1.39 17.35 6.43
C VAL A 193 1.49 16.45 7.68
N LEU A 194 0.60 16.64 8.65
CA LEU A 194 0.57 15.83 9.88
C LEU A 194 0.15 14.38 9.64
N ALA A 195 -0.88 14.14 8.81
CA ALA A 195 -1.33 12.79 8.46
C ALA A 195 -0.29 12.03 7.62
N MET A 196 0.43 12.74 6.76
CA MET A 196 1.45 12.21 5.87
C MET A 196 2.85 12.15 6.51
N ALA A 197 3.00 12.57 7.77
CA ALA A 197 4.29 12.57 8.46
C ALA A 197 4.81 11.13 8.61
N GLY A 198 5.95 10.84 7.97
CA GLY A 198 6.51 9.48 7.93
C GLY A 198 5.72 8.48 7.08
N SER A 199 4.82 8.95 6.19
CA SER A 199 4.11 8.11 5.22
C SER A 199 4.33 8.58 3.77
N ARG A 200 4.49 7.63 2.84
CA ARG A 200 4.51 7.87 1.39
C ARG A 200 3.09 8.01 0.81
N TYR A 201 2.12 7.33 1.41
CA TYR A 201 0.73 7.32 0.94
C TYR A 201 -0.26 7.74 2.05
N PRO A 202 -1.38 8.39 1.69
CA PRO A 202 -2.45 8.71 2.63
C PRO A 202 -3.17 7.44 3.09
N ILE A 203 -3.91 7.54 4.20
CA ILE A 203 -4.72 6.42 4.71
C ILE A 203 -5.80 5.96 3.71
N THR A 204 -6.21 6.82 2.77
CA THR A 204 -7.14 6.49 1.70
C THR A 204 -6.60 5.41 0.74
N ASP A 205 -5.29 5.20 0.75
CA ASP A 205 -4.58 4.21 -0.05
C ASP A 205 -4.25 2.95 0.76
N ALA A 206 -4.68 2.87 2.02
CA ALA A 206 -4.45 1.71 2.86
C ALA A 206 -5.36 0.55 2.42
N GLY A 207 -4.78 -0.65 2.41
CA GLY A 207 -5.53 -1.89 2.19
C GLY A 207 -4.88 -2.80 1.15
N ILE A 208 -5.21 -4.09 1.20
CA ILE A 208 -4.71 -5.09 0.27
C ILE A 208 -5.22 -4.79 -1.15
N GLU A 209 -6.50 -4.45 -1.33
CA GLU A 209 -7.04 -4.09 -2.65
C GLU A 209 -6.30 -2.88 -3.25
N ARG A 210 -6.12 -1.81 -2.48
CA ARG A 210 -5.40 -0.61 -2.92
C ARG A 210 -3.95 -0.90 -3.29
N LEU A 211 -3.28 -1.79 -2.55
CA LEU A 211 -1.92 -2.23 -2.88
C LEU A 211 -1.90 -3.04 -4.19
N LEU A 212 -2.82 -3.98 -4.37
CA LEU A 212 -2.97 -4.75 -5.62
C LEU A 212 -3.27 -3.85 -6.82
N GLU A 213 -4.17 -2.87 -6.69
CA GLU A 213 -4.48 -1.86 -7.71
C GLU A 213 -3.23 -1.07 -8.12
N LYS A 214 -2.45 -0.60 -7.14
CA LYS A 214 -1.21 0.16 -7.38
C LYS A 214 -0.16 -0.68 -8.10
N MET A 215 0.04 -1.93 -7.67
CA MET A 215 0.98 -2.84 -8.30
C MET A 215 0.57 -3.12 -9.75
N PHE A 216 -0.70 -3.46 -9.99
CA PHE A 216 -1.23 -3.69 -11.34
C PHE A 216 -1.05 -2.46 -12.25
N ALA A 217 -1.44 -1.28 -11.76
CA ALA A 217 -1.31 -0.04 -12.52
C ALA A 217 0.17 0.32 -12.79
N ARG A 218 1.09 -0.01 -11.89
CA ARG A 218 2.53 0.20 -12.08
C ARG A 218 3.09 -0.76 -13.14
N THR A 219 2.80 -2.06 -13.04
CA THR A 219 3.25 -3.04 -14.04
C THR A 219 2.74 -2.71 -15.46
N LEU A 220 1.51 -2.20 -15.59
CA LEU A 220 0.99 -1.71 -16.87
C LEU A 220 1.81 -0.54 -17.43
N ARG A 221 2.21 0.43 -16.58
CA ARG A 221 3.07 1.54 -17.00
C ARG A 221 4.47 1.05 -17.38
N ASP A 222 5.02 0.12 -16.62
CA ASP A 222 6.34 -0.45 -16.90
C ASP A 222 6.32 -1.12 -18.29
N ARG A 223 5.27 -1.89 -18.60
CA ARG A 223 5.04 -2.46 -19.94
C ARG A 223 4.93 -1.40 -21.04
N ASP A 224 4.18 -0.33 -20.79
CA ASP A 224 3.94 0.72 -21.79
C ASP A 224 5.14 1.65 -22.00
N SER A 225 6.10 1.67 -21.06
CA SER A 225 7.32 2.49 -21.16
C SER A 225 8.24 2.06 -22.31
N GLY A 226 8.17 0.78 -22.71
CA GLY A 226 9.07 0.17 -23.69
C GLY A 226 10.51 -0.02 -23.20
N GLY A 227 10.80 0.28 -21.93
CA GLY A 227 12.09 0.01 -21.31
C GLY A 227 12.35 -1.48 -21.09
N GLN A 228 13.60 -1.84 -20.82
CA GLN A 228 13.96 -3.23 -20.54
C GLN A 228 13.41 -3.66 -19.17
N CYS A 229 12.67 -4.77 -19.16
CA CYS A 229 12.15 -5.39 -17.95
C CYS A 229 12.50 -6.88 -17.96
N GLU A 230 12.88 -7.41 -16.79
CA GLU A 230 13.07 -8.83 -16.54
C GLU A 230 12.00 -9.30 -15.54
N LEU A 231 11.45 -10.50 -15.78
CA LEU A 231 10.45 -11.12 -14.92
C LEU A 231 10.97 -12.45 -14.40
N GLN A 232 10.90 -12.65 -13.08
CA GLN A 232 10.96 -13.95 -12.43
C GLN A 232 9.59 -14.24 -11.83
N PHE A 233 9.01 -15.38 -12.17
CA PHE A 233 7.68 -15.79 -11.74
C PHE A 233 7.75 -17.22 -11.22
N GLU A 234 7.58 -17.39 -9.91
CA GLU A 234 7.53 -18.69 -9.23
C GLU A 234 6.11 -18.92 -8.69
N GLU A 235 5.42 -19.95 -9.19
CA GLU A 235 4.05 -20.29 -8.78
C GLU A 235 3.97 -21.04 -7.43
N ASP A 236 5.03 -21.76 -7.07
CA ASP A 236 5.12 -22.63 -5.88
C ASP A 236 6.20 -22.13 -4.90
N ALA A 237 6.27 -20.82 -4.67
CA ALA A 237 7.22 -20.22 -3.75
C ALA A 237 6.81 -20.45 -2.29
N THR A 238 7.80 -20.72 -1.44
CA THR A 238 7.60 -20.80 0.02
C THR A 238 8.14 -19.56 0.72
N PHE A 239 7.32 -18.92 1.54
CA PHE A 239 7.70 -17.78 2.38
C PHE A 239 7.21 -17.99 3.82
N GLY A 240 8.14 -18.38 4.70
CA GLY A 240 7.82 -18.80 6.06
C GLY A 240 7.06 -20.13 6.08
N SER A 241 5.84 -20.13 6.62
CA SER A 241 4.96 -21.30 6.66
C SER A 241 3.87 -21.27 5.58
N CYS A 242 3.98 -20.37 4.61
CA CYS A 242 3.00 -20.14 3.56
C CYS A 242 3.58 -20.54 2.20
N GLU A 243 2.74 -21.14 1.36
CA GLU A 243 3.02 -21.44 -0.04
C GLU A 243 2.19 -20.49 -0.92
N GLY A 244 2.75 -20.03 -2.02
CA GLY A 244 2.06 -19.15 -2.95
C GLY A 244 2.98 -18.65 -4.05
N VAL A 245 2.65 -17.50 -4.61
CA VAL A 245 3.35 -16.97 -5.79
C VAL A 245 4.38 -15.92 -5.39
N ARG A 246 5.59 -16.01 -5.97
CA ARG A 246 6.59 -14.95 -5.94
C ARG A 246 6.80 -14.37 -7.33
N ILE A 247 6.74 -13.04 -7.43
CA ILE A 247 7.03 -12.29 -8.64
C ILE A 247 8.14 -11.31 -8.35
N VAL A 248 9.19 -11.30 -9.17
CA VAL A 248 10.25 -10.29 -9.15
C VAL A 248 10.32 -9.62 -10.51
N ILE A 249 10.17 -8.29 -10.52
CA ILE A 249 10.36 -7.45 -11.70
C ILE A 249 11.64 -6.65 -11.51
N THR A 250 12.54 -6.71 -12.49
CA THR A 250 13.80 -5.95 -12.49
C THR A 250 13.91 -5.04 -13.71
N HIS A 251 14.31 -3.79 -13.48
CA HIS A 251 14.63 -2.79 -14.49
C HIS A 251 16.16 -2.55 -14.49
N PRO A 252 16.93 -3.23 -15.34
CA PRO A 252 18.39 -3.24 -15.26
C PRO A 252 19.03 -1.87 -15.52
N THR A 253 18.32 -0.99 -16.23
CA THR A 253 18.79 0.36 -16.52
C THR A 253 17.81 1.39 -15.97
N PRO A 254 18.29 2.47 -15.32
CA PRO A 254 17.43 3.57 -14.94
C PRO A 254 16.83 4.23 -16.18
N ASP A 255 15.51 4.36 -16.21
CA ASP A 255 14.76 5.07 -17.23
C ASP A 255 13.72 5.97 -16.56
N ALA A 256 13.38 7.10 -17.18
CA ALA A 256 12.37 8.02 -16.65
C ALA A 256 10.96 7.39 -16.55
N GLY A 257 10.72 6.28 -17.25
CA GLY A 257 9.50 5.48 -17.18
C GLY A 257 9.42 4.54 -15.97
N PHE A 258 10.52 4.32 -15.25
CA PHE A 258 10.57 3.36 -14.13
C PHE A 258 10.73 4.06 -12.77
N ASP A 259 9.96 3.58 -11.79
CA ASP A 259 9.98 4.13 -10.42
C ASP A 259 10.92 3.35 -9.47
N PHE A 260 11.50 2.23 -9.92
CA PHE A 260 12.28 1.30 -9.11
C PHE A 260 13.21 0.44 -9.97
N TYR A 261 14.27 -0.09 -9.37
CA TYR A 261 15.14 -1.11 -9.95
C TYR A 261 14.58 -2.52 -9.80
N ARG A 262 14.14 -2.88 -8.60
CA ARG A 262 13.58 -4.21 -8.32
C ARG A 262 12.29 -4.09 -7.51
N ALA A 263 11.25 -4.78 -7.93
CA ALA A 263 10.02 -4.96 -7.15
C ALA A 263 9.76 -6.44 -6.92
N GLU A 264 9.46 -6.79 -5.68
CA GLU A 264 9.18 -8.15 -5.23
C GLU A 264 7.75 -8.21 -4.68
N VAL A 265 6.98 -9.18 -5.17
CA VAL A 265 5.65 -9.52 -4.66
C VAL A 265 5.68 -10.96 -4.21
N GLU A 266 5.15 -11.22 -3.02
CA GLU A 266 4.89 -12.56 -2.50
C GLU A 266 3.45 -12.59 -2.02
N ILE A 267 2.64 -13.56 -2.45
CA ILE A 267 1.22 -13.61 -2.11
C ILE A 267 0.73 -15.04 -2.00
N ASP A 268 -0.12 -15.31 -1.00
CA ASP A 268 -1.01 -16.46 -0.98
C ASP A 268 -2.24 -16.15 -1.84
N PRO A 269 -2.32 -16.66 -3.09
CA PRO A 269 -3.43 -16.34 -3.98
C PRO A 269 -4.73 -17.03 -3.57
N GLU A 270 -4.71 -18.02 -2.68
CA GLU A 270 -5.86 -18.83 -2.33
C GLU A 270 -6.64 -18.27 -1.14
N ASN A 271 -5.94 -17.87 -0.09
CA ASN A 271 -6.59 -17.39 1.14
C ASN A 271 -6.25 -15.94 1.48
N PHE A 272 -5.34 -15.31 0.73
CA PHE A 272 -4.82 -13.97 1.05
C PHE A 272 -4.27 -13.89 2.47
N SER A 273 -3.79 -15.02 3.03
CA SER A 273 -3.28 -15.09 4.40
C SER A 273 -1.96 -14.33 4.58
N TYR A 274 -1.26 -14.09 3.47
CA TYR A 274 -0.02 -13.36 3.36
C TYR A 274 0.05 -12.57 2.05
N LEU A 275 0.55 -11.32 2.14
CA LEU A 275 0.96 -10.50 1.02
C LEU A 275 2.17 -9.68 1.44
N ARG A 276 3.26 -9.74 0.68
CA ARG A 276 4.41 -8.83 0.79
C ARG A 276 4.62 -8.12 -0.53
N TYR A 277 4.84 -6.81 -0.45
CA TYR A 277 5.37 -5.99 -1.52
C TYR A 277 6.63 -5.32 -1.03
N ALA A 278 7.71 -5.36 -1.82
CA ALA A 278 8.91 -4.57 -1.58
C ALA A 278 9.40 -3.95 -2.89
N ALA A 279 9.88 -2.72 -2.83
CA ALA A 279 10.54 -2.06 -3.95
C ALA A 279 11.88 -1.47 -3.53
N TYR A 280 12.86 -1.59 -4.42
CA TYR A 280 14.24 -1.14 -4.22
C TYR A 280 14.65 -0.18 -5.33
N ASP A 281 15.41 0.83 -4.93
CA ASP A 281 16.03 1.81 -5.82
C ASP A 281 17.23 1.20 -6.55
N TRP A 282 17.74 1.88 -7.56
CA TRP A 282 18.89 1.39 -8.32
C TRP A 282 20.13 1.18 -7.44
N PRO A 283 20.90 0.10 -7.70
CA PRO A 283 22.15 -0.15 -7.01
C PRO A 283 23.10 1.04 -7.06
N THR A 284 23.81 1.24 -5.96
CA THR A 284 24.93 2.19 -5.88
C THR A 284 26.19 1.45 -5.45
N GLU A 285 27.36 2.08 -5.56
CA GLU A 285 28.62 1.46 -5.11
C GLU A 285 28.56 1.00 -3.63
N SER A 286 27.86 1.74 -2.78
CA SER A 286 27.68 1.41 -1.36
C SER A 286 26.54 0.44 -1.07
N GLU A 287 25.58 0.30 -2.00
CA GLU A 287 24.34 -0.48 -1.84
C GLU A 287 24.10 -1.28 -3.12
N PRO A 288 24.87 -2.35 -3.36
CA PRO A 288 24.84 -3.10 -4.63
C PRO A 288 23.52 -3.84 -4.87
N GLU A 289 22.71 -4.04 -3.83
CA GLU A 289 21.39 -4.67 -3.92
C GLU A 289 20.24 -3.66 -4.11
N GLY A 290 20.56 -2.36 -4.15
CA GLY A 290 19.58 -1.29 -4.17
C GLY A 290 19.05 -0.94 -2.77
N GLN A 291 18.73 0.34 -2.56
CA GLN A 291 18.17 0.79 -1.28
C GLN A 291 16.67 0.50 -1.22
N LEU A 292 16.17 0.04 -0.08
CA LEU A 292 14.73 -0.11 0.12
C LEU A 292 14.00 1.24 -0.04
N ILE A 293 13.00 1.27 -0.93
CA ILE A 293 12.07 2.38 -1.13
C ILE A 293 10.87 2.21 -0.22
N GLU A 294 10.24 1.04 -0.26
CA GLU A 294 9.03 0.72 0.49
C GLU A 294 8.88 -0.79 0.64
N GLU A 295 8.38 -1.23 1.80
CA GLU A 295 7.96 -2.60 2.06
C GLU A 295 6.65 -2.59 2.85
N TYR A 296 5.68 -3.40 2.41
CA TYR A 296 4.44 -3.68 3.10
C TYR A 296 4.26 -5.19 3.22
N ILE A 297 3.96 -5.67 4.43
CA ILE A 297 3.67 -7.08 4.68
C ILE A 297 2.34 -7.17 5.42
N TYR A 298 1.36 -7.83 4.83
CA TYR A 298 0.13 -8.26 5.49
C TYR A 298 0.27 -9.73 5.87
N ARG A 299 0.01 -10.04 7.13
CA ARG A 299 0.04 -11.42 7.65
C ARG A 299 -1.01 -11.59 8.73
N GLN A 300 -1.29 -12.84 9.09
CA GLN A 300 -2.36 -13.18 10.03
C GLN A 300 -3.68 -12.55 9.57
N VAL A 301 -3.91 -12.59 8.26
CA VAL A 301 -5.11 -12.01 7.65
C VAL A 301 -6.30 -12.90 7.99
N GLN A 302 -7.31 -12.30 8.60
CA GLN A 302 -8.62 -12.91 8.76
C GLN A 302 -9.58 -12.21 7.81
N ILE A 303 -9.97 -12.91 6.75
CA ILE A 303 -10.95 -12.42 5.77
C ILE A 303 -12.38 -12.59 6.28
N ASN A 304 -13.22 -11.62 5.96
CA ASN A 304 -14.65 -11.55 6.27
C ASN A 304 -15.02 -11.84 7.74
N PRO A 305 -14.33 -11.29 8.77
CA PRO A 305 -14.76 -11.41 10.15
C PRO A 305 -16.12 -10.75 10.44
N GLY A 306 -16.67 -9.96 9.52
CA GLY A 306 -17.98 -9.31 9.66
C GLY A 306 -17.87 -7.97 10.36
N LEU A 307 -16.99 -7.10 9.85
CA LEU A 307 -16.75 -5.78 10.43
C LEU A 307 -17.98 -4.86 10.29
N THR A 308 -18.34 -4.22 11.37
CA THR A 308 -19.51 -3.34 11.48
C THR A 308 -19.10 -1.87 11.59
N ASP A 309 -20.05 -0.95 11.58
CA ASP A 309 -19.76 0.48 11.78
C ASP A 309 -19.12 0.75 13.14
N SER A 310 -19.43 -0.07 14.15
CA SER A 310 -18.80 0.00 15.46
C SER A 310 -17.29 -0.23 15.40
N ASP A 311 -16.79 -1.03 14.45
CA ASP A 311 -15.35 -1.25 14.28
C ASP A 311 -14.61 -0.01 13.75
N PHE A 312 -15.33 0.98 13.24
CA PHE A 312 -14.81 2.23 12.70
C PHE A 312 -15.40 3.44 13.44
N ASP A 313 -15.83 3.24 14.69
CA ASP A 313 -16.34 4.27 15.56
C ASP A 313 -15.29 4.62 16.63
N PRO A 314 -14.85 5.89 16.75
CA PRO A 314 -13.96 6.30 17.83
C PRO A 314 -14.59 6.13 19.23
N ASP A 315 -15.90 5.99 19.35
CA ASP A 315 -16.59 5.71 20.63
C ASP A 315 -16.64 4.20 20.97
N ASN A 316 -16.03 3.33 20.16
CA ASN A 316 -15.96 1.90 20.45
C ASN A 316 -15.20 1.63 21.76
N PRO A 317 -15.81 0.95 22.76
CA PRO A 317 -15.22 0.73 24.08
C PRO A 317 -13.99 -0.19 24.07
N LEU A 318 -13.70 -0.87 22.95
CA LEU A 318 -12.49 -1.68 22.77
C LEU A 318 -11.26 -0.86 22.36
N TYR A 319 -11.45 0.41 21.97
CA TYR A 319 -10.40 1.34 21.56
C TYR A 319 -10.05 2.32 22.69
N LYS A 320 -8.99 3.10 22.53
CA LYS A 320 -8.47 4.02 23.55
C LYS A 320 -8.70 5.50 23.22
N PHE A 321 -9.53 5.80 22.22
CA PHE A 321 -9.96 7.16 21.96
C PHE A 321 -10.64 7.76 23.21
N PRO A 322 -10.30 9.00 23.60
CA PRO A 322 -10.85 9.68 24.78
C PRO A 322 -12.24 10.27 24.52
#